data_AF-A0AAD6CWC1-F1
#
_entry.id   AF-A0AAD6CWC1-F1
#
_cell.length_a   1.000
_cell.length_b   1.000
_cell.length_c   1.000
_cell.angle_alpha   90.00
_cell.angle_beta   90.00
_cell.angle_gamma   90.00
#
_symmetry.space_group_name_H-M   'P 1'
#
loop_
_entity.id
_entity.type
_entity.pdbx_description
1 polymer ?
#
loop_
_entity_poly.entity_id
_entity_poly.type
_entity_poly.pdbx_seq_one_letter_code
_entity_poly.pdbx_strand_id
1 'polypeptide(L)'
;MSSQELVPQTESIAEVYATDDASVNSVAAEHQKRFSGLISQFNKQYNHRPDFVARSPGRVNIIGEHIDYSLYDVLPTAVSVDVIMAVKVSPGTSGTTIKIANVAPEKFPTREFNVPHDTDIEIDPKKHEWINYFKAGLSGALKFLRKERPDGAAPVSMEILVDGNVPPRWCAAFVCASALAVMKANNHNVSKQDLLDLAVVSERAVGVYSGGMDQAASIFSKRGFLLYTQFYPAFQVEHVPIPTAADEITFLMAQSFVTSNKADTAPRHYNLRVAECTLSAVILAKSFDLTLPKDNSSLGYSLRNFQNQLMTKEGRLGDPLEYQIDSVIQAVQDLFTKEEGYTREEMAQLLDITVPELESKFLSAFPVQAERFRLRQRALHCFKEARRVLDFKACLANASKLDEKRIHYLGQLLNESQESCRVDYECSAPEVDEICAIARKAGTWGSRLTGAGWGGCTVHMLPQGKVEAVTTALRNEYYLKHFPDISAEKLEQAMVISKPSNGSFVITGAAIDQVAL
;
A
#
# COMPACT_ATOMS: atom_id res chain seq x y z
N MET A 1 -7.54 8.51 17.62
CA MET A 1 -6.22 8.46 18.31
C MET A 1 -5.37 9.62 17.78
N SER A 2 -4.51 10.21 18.61
CA SER A 2 -3.69 11.38 18.20
C SER A 2 -2.77 10.99 17.04
N SER A 3 -2.83 11.72 15.93
CA SER A 3 -1.94 11.61 14.78
C SER A 3 -0.46 11.92 15.11
N GLN A 4 -0.14 12.25 16.36
CA GLN A 4 1.21 12.52 16.84
C GLN A 4 1.91 11.33 17.52
N GLU A 5 1.38 10.10 17.39
CA GLU A 5 2.08 8.91 17.90
C GLU A 5 3.45 8.78 17.22
N LEU A 6 4.53 8.67 18.01
CA LEU A 6 5.88 8.49 17.49
C LEU A 6 6.06 7.09 16.87
N VAL A 7 6.94 7.00 15.88
CA VAL A 7 7.44 5.69 15.43
C VAL A 7 8.17 5.02 16.60
N PRO A 8 7.81 3.78 16.97
CA PRO A 8 8.37 3.13 18.15
C PRO A 8 9.87 2.85 17.98
N GLN A 9 10.61 3.04 19.07
CA GLN A 9 12.02 2.66 19.18
C GLN A 9 12.13 1.49 20.16
N THR A 10 12.92 0.48 19.81
CA THR A 10 13.12 -0.73 20.63
C THR A 10 14.57 -1.19 20.62
N GLU A 11 14.95 -1.93 21.65
CA GLU A 11 16.22 -2.68 21.71
C GLU A 11 16.02 -4.20 21.56
N SER A 12 14.79 -4.63 21.23
CA SER A 12 14.41 -6.03 21.07
C SER A 12 13.85 -6.27 19.68
N ILE A 13 14.50 -7.15 18.92
CA ILE A 13 13.96 -7.59 17.63
C ILE A 13 12.67 -8.42 17.81
N ALA A 14 12.43 -8.98 19.00
CA ALA A 14 11.21 -9.73 19.29
C ALA A 14 9.98 -8.81 19.31
N GLU A 15 10.10 -7.58 19.79
CA GLU A 15 9.01 -6.60 19.74
C GLU A 15 8.62 -6.22 18.31
N VAL A 16 9.57 -6.32 17.37
CA VAL A 16 9.33 -6.05 15.95
C VAL A 16 8.64 -7.22 15.27
N TYR A 17 9.12 -8.45 15.48
CA TYR A 17 8.76 -9.63 14.69
C TYR A 17 7.83 -10.64 15.38
N ALA A 18 7.52 -10.49 16.68
CA ALA A 18 6.64 -11.44 17.37
C ALA A 18 5.26 -11.53 16.70
N THR A 19 4.77 -12.76 16.48
CA THR A 19 3.52 -13.02 15.76
C THR A 19 2.30 -13.11 16.66
N ASP A 20 2.50 -13.30 17.97
CA ASP A 20 1.45 -13.39 18.98
C ASP A 20 1.99 -12.99 20.37
N ASP A 21 1.09 -12.80 21.33
CA ASP A 21 1.48 -12.39 22.70
C ASP A 21 2.23 -13.50 23.47
N ALA A 22 2.11 -14.76 23.05
CA ALA A 22 2.85 -15.88 23.66
C ALA A 22 4.31 -15.94 23.19
N SER A 23 4.60 -15.40 22.01
CA SER A 23 5.92 -15.37 21.35
C SER A 23 6.64 -14.03 21.48
N VAL A 24 6.18 -13.12 22.35
CA VAL A 24 6.77 -11.76 22.54
C VAL A 24 8.27 -11.78 22.85
N ASN A 25 8.77 -12.89 23.39
CA ASN A 25 10.18 -13.10 23.71
C ASN A 25 10.90 -14.08 22.78
N SER A 26 10.24 -14.59 21.74
CA SER A 26 10.81 -15.55 20.79
C SER A 26 10.74 -15.01 19.37
N VAL A 27 11.90 -14.96 18.71
CA VAL A 27 12.02 -14.53 17.32
C VAL A 27 12.23 -15.78 16.48
N ALA A 28 11.50 -15.88 15.36
CA ALA A 28 11.76 -16.96 14.40
C ALA A 28 13.24 -16.95 14.01
N ALA A 29 13.88 -18.13 13.97
CA ALA A 29 15.32 -18.24 13.75
C ALA A 29 15.77 -17.55 12.44
N GLU A 30 14.90 -17.48 11.43
CA GLU A 30 15.16 -16.75 10.19
C GLU A 30 15.33 -15.24 10.40
N HIS A 31 14.49 -14.60 11.21
CA HIS A 31 14.53 -13.17 11.46
C HIS A 31 15.75 -12.81 12.30
N GLN A 32 16.06 -13.63 13.31
CA GLN A 32 17.30 -13.50 14.09
C GLN A 32 18.53 -13.63 13.19
N LYS A 33 18.58 -14.67 12.36
CA LYS A 33 19.71 -14.91 11.45
C LYS A 33 19.87 -13.78 10.42
N ARG A 34 18.77 -13.29 9.85
CA ARG A 34 18.78 -12.18 8.89
C ARG A 34 19.28 -10.88 9.55
N PHE A 35 18.74 -10.54 10.73
CA PHE A 35 19.16 -9.34 11.45
C PHE A 35 20.64 -9.40 11.86
N SER A 36 21.08 -10.50 12.47
CA SER A 36 22.49 -10.68 12.83
C SER A 36 23.40 -10.71 11.61
N GLY A 37 22.94 -11.27 10.49
CA GLY A 37 23.63 -11.26 9.20
C GLY A 37 23.82 -9.85 8.64
N LEU A 38 22.79 -8.99 8.71
CA LEU A 38 22.88 -7.58 8.33
C LEU A 38 23.95 -6.85 9.15
N ILE A 39 23.91 -6.97 10.48
CA ILE A 39 24.87 -6.28 11.35
C ILE A 39 26.30 -6.78 11.12
N SER A 40 26.49 -8.10 10.98
CA SER A 40 27.82 -8.67 10.71
C SER A 40 28.38 -8.21 9.37
N GLN A 41 27.56 -8.15 8.32
CA GLN A 41 27.97 -7.62 7.02
C GLN A 41 28.27 -6.11 7.07
N PHE A 42 27.49 -5.34 7.82
CA PHE A 42 27.73 -3.92 8.05
C PHE A 42 29.10 -3.70 8.71
N ASN A 43 29.37 -4.43 9.80
CA ASN A 43 30.63 -4.36 10.54
C ASN A 43 31.82 -4.71 9.63
N LYS A 44 31.70 -5.77 8.83
CA LYS A 44 32.75 -6.17 7.88
C LYS A 44 32.99 -5.11 6.80
N GLN A 45 31.94 -4.45 6.33
CA GLN A 45 32.03 -3.49 5.22
C GLN A 45 32.54 -2.12 5.64
N TYR A 46 32.12 -1.63 6.81
CA TYR A 46 32.42 -0.28 7.29
C TYR A 46 33.41 -0.24 8.46
N ASN A 47 33.77 -1.41 9.03
CA ASN A 47 34.72 -1.56 10.14
C ASN A 47 34.27 -0.87 11.44
N HIS A 48 32.96 -0.76 11.64
CA HIS A 48 32.33 -0.32 12.89
C HIS A 48 30.86 -0.75 12.93
N ARG A 49 30.23 -0.65 14.10
CA ARG A 49 28.80 -0.93 14.29
C ARG A 49 27.90 0.17 13.71
N PRO A 50 26.69 -0.17 13.23
CA PRO A 50 25.67 0.84 12.96
C PRO A 50 25.16 1.43 14.30
N ASP A 51 24.68 2.67 14.27
CA ASP A 51 24.09 3.34 15.43
C ASP A 51 22.63 2.90 15.64
N PHE A 52 21.92 2.59 14.56
CA PHE A 52 20.54 2.10 14.60
C PHE A 52 20.19 1.31 13.33
N VAL A 53 19.04 0.63 13.36
CA VAL A 53 18.41 0.02 12.18
C VAL A 53 17.01 0.61 12.01
N ALA A 54 16.72 1.18 10.85
CA ALA A 54 15.35 1.59 10.48
C ALA A 54 14.66 0.44 9.76
N ARG A 55 13.42 0.14 10.14
CA ARG A 55 12.63 -0.97 9.60
C ARG A 55 11.28 -0.47 9.10
N SER A 56 10.86 -0.91 7.90
CA SER A 56 9.49 -0.72 7.43
C SER A 56 9.01 -1.93 6.61
N PRO A 57 7.82 -2.48 6.93
CA PRO A 57 7.30 -3.68 6.30
C PRO A 57 6.67 -3.43 4.94
N GLY A 58 6.62 -4.51 4.15
CA GLY A 58 5.68 -4.61 3.05
C GLY A 58 4.23 -4.59 3.55
N ARG A 59 3.29 -4.54 2.60
CA ARG A 59 1.87 -4.46 2.92
C ARG A 59 1.03 -5.23 1.93
N VAL A 60 -0.14 -5.63 2.39
CA VAL A 60 -1.20 -6.19 1.55
C VAL A 60 -2.50 -5.44 1.80
N ASN A 61 -3.24 -5.12 0.74
CA ASN A 61 -4.61 -4.65 0.88
C ASN A 61 -5.54 -5.86 0.99
N ILE A 62 -6.21 -6.06 2.13
CA ILE A 62 -7.10 -7.21 2.32
C ILE A 62 -8.37 -7.00 1.50
N ILE A 63 -9.01 -5.85 1.61
CA ILE A 63 -10.22 -5.49 0.87
C ILE A 63 -10.34 -3.97 0.71
N GLY A 64 -10.95 -3.50 -0.39
CA GLY A 64 -11.01 -2.08 -0.71
C GLY A 64 -10.08 -1.68 -1.87
N GLU A 65 -10.14 -2.37 -3.00
CA GLU A 65 -9.29 -2.00 -4.16
C GLU A 65 -9.89 -0.86 -4.97
N HIS A 66 -9.05 0.03 -5.50
CA HIS A 66 -9.47 1.09 -6.43
C HIS A 66 -10.57 2.02 -5.90
N ILE A 67 -10.63 2.19 -4.57
CA ILE A 67 -11.57 3.11 -3.91
C ILE A 67 -10.86 4.21 -3.10
N ASP A 68 -9.56 4.09 -2.88
CA ASP A 68 -8.73 5.03 -2.11
C ASP A 68 -8.66 6.42 -2.77
N TYR A 69 -8.42 6.49 -4.09
CA TYR A 69 -8.45 7.76 -4.83
C TYR A 69 -9.87 8.33 -4.99
N SER A 70 -10.90 7.52 -4.73
CA SER A 70 -12.28 7.98 -4.59
C SER A 70 -12.62 8.38 -3.15
N LEU A 71 -11.61 8.45 -2.27
CA LEU A 71 -11.66 8.83 -0.85
C LEU A 71 -12.54 7.93 0.02
N TYR A 72 -12.70 6.66 -0.37
CA TYR A 72 -13.34 5.64 0.47
C TYR A 72 -12.32 4.87 1.28
N ASP A 73 -12.79 4.39 2.43
CA ASP A 73 -11.96 3.72 3.42
C ASP A 73 -11.55 2.32 2.94
N VAL A 74 -10.34 1.90 3.31
CA VAL A 74 -9.72 0.63 2.89
C VAL A 74 -9.22 -0.15 4.10
N LEU A 75 -8.96 -1.45 3.95
CA LEU A 75 -8.56 -2.32 5.06
C LEU A 75 -7.27 -3.12 4.77
N PRO A 76 -6.10 -2.46 4.65
CA PRO A 76 -4.82 -3.14 4.51
C PRO A 76 -4.24 -3.65 5.83
N THR A 77 -3.10 -4.35 5.74
CA THR A 77 -2.21 -4.62 6.88
C THR A 77 -0.76 -4.78 6.42
N ALA A 78 0.18 -4.58 7.34
CA ALA A 78 1.58 -4.92 7.13
C ALA A 78 1.79 -6.44 7.17
N VAL A 79 2.82 -6.88 6.46
CA VAL A 79 3.21 -8.29 6.33
C VAL A 79 4.60 -8.53 6.92
N SER A 80 5.00 -9.79 7.03
CA SER A 80 6.23 -10.24 7.69
C SER A 80 7.51 -9.88 6.92
N VAL A 81 7.45 -9.73 5.60
CA VAL A 81 8.59 -9.27 4.79
C VAL A 81 8.72 -7.75 4.85
N ASP A 82 9.95 -7.25 4.88
CA ASP A 82 10.27 -5.87 5.16
C ASP A 82 11.61 -5.41 4.57
N VAL A 83 11.86 -4.11 4.68
CA VAL A 83 13.14 -3.46 4.41
C VAL A 83 13.74 -3.01 5.74
N ILE A 84 14.97 -3.43 6.00
CA ILE A 84 15.79 -3.01 7.14
C ILE A 84 17.05 -2.28 6.64
N MET A 85 17.36 -1.16 7.27
CA MET A 85 18.51 -0.31 6.93
C MET A 85 19.36 -0.08 8.16
N ALA A 86 20.54 -0.71 8.22
CA ALA A 86 21.54 -0.43 9.25
C ALA A 86 22.28 0.86 8.89
N VAL A 87 22.36 1.80 9.84
CA VAL A 87 22.86 3.15 9.58
C VAL A 87 23.92 3.52 10.60
N LYS A 88 25.08 3.99 10.13
CA LYS A 88 26.04 4.77 10.92
C LYS A 88 25.90 6.24 10.56
N VAL A 89 25.87 7.10 11.58
CA VAL A 89 25.84 8.55 11.44
C VAL A 89 27.22 9.13 11.68
N SER A 90 27.65 10.05 10.80
CA SER A 90 28.88 10.82 10.98
C SER A 90 28.60 12.33 10.85
N PRO A 91 29.23 13.18 11.67
CA PRO A 91 29.09 14.63 11.57
C PRO A 91 29.53 15.15 10.18
N GLY A 92 28.71 15.97 9.54
CA GLY A 92 29.04 16.59 8.26
C GLY A 92 29.96 17.81 8.45
N THR A 93 31.27 17.59 8.63
CA THR A 93 32.24 18.69 8.87
C THR A 93 32.80 19.32 7.59
N SER A 94 32.64 18.67 6.43
CA SER A 94 33.18 19.13 5.13
C SER A 94 32.27 18.80 3.93
N GLY A 95 30.99 18.60 4.21
CA GLY A 95 29.98 18.16 3.23
C GLY A 95 29.27 16.89 3.69
N THR A 96 28.01 16.75 3.30
CA THR A 96 27.17 15.60 3.64
C THR A 96 27.32 14.54 2.57
N THR A 97 27.84 13.36 2.94
CA THR A 97 28.00 12.22 2.02
C THR A 97 27.12 11.07 2.46
N ILE A 98 26.45 10.44 1.49
CA ILE A 98 25.70 9.19 1.70
C ILE A 98 26.40 8.08 0.97
N LYS A 99 26.77 7.04 1.71
CA LYS A 99 27.26 5.78 1.17
C LYS A 99 26.22 4.70 1.45
N ILE A 100 25.66 4.12 0.40
CA ILE A 100 24.59 3.14 0.49
C ILE A 100 24.98 1.86 -0.23
N ALA A 101 24.86 0.75 0.49
CA ALA A 101 25.13 -0.59 -0.01
C ALA A 101 23.95 -1.53 0.27
N ASN A 102 23.97 -2.68 -0.38
CA ASN A 102 22.99 -3.73 -0.19
C ASN A 102 23.72 -5.04 0.17
N VAL A 103 23.08 -5.90 0.96
CA VAL A 103 23.61 -7.23 1.30
C VAL A 103 23.86 -8.13 0.08
N ALA A 104 23.24 -7.81 -1.07
CA ALA A 104 23.46 -8.47 -2.35
C ALA A 104 24.11 -7.49 -3.38
N PRO A 105 25.42 -7.19 -3.25
CA PRO A 105 26.09 -6.17 -4.07
C PRO A 105 26.13 -6.49 -5.56
N GLU A 106 26.15 -7.77 -5.93
CA GLU A 106 26.11 -8.24 -7.32
C GLU A 106 24.79 -7.87 -8.03
N LYS A 107 23.69 -7.84 -7.27
CA LYS A 107 22.34 -7.48 -7.76
C LYS A 107 22.06 -5.99 -7.60
N PHE A 108 22.56 -5.40 -6.51
CA PHE A 108 22.32 -4.02 -6.12
C PHE A 108 23.64 -3.33 -5.77
N PRO A 109 24.35 -2.77 -6.78
CA PRO A 109 25.67 -2.20 -6.59
C PRO A 109 25.70 -1.05 -5.58
N THR A 110 26.79 -0.96 -4.83
CA THR A 110 27.06 0.15 -3.89
C THR A 110 27.12 1.49 -4.62
N ARG A 111 26.65 2.54 -3.94
CA ARG A 111 26.62 3.91 -4.44
C ARG A 111 27.05 4.89 -3.35
N GLU A 112 27.69 5.96 -3.78
CA GLU A 112 28.12 7.06 -2.92
C GLU A 112 27.79 8.37 -3.63
N PHE A 113 27.19 9.32 -2.90
CA PHE A 113 26.83 10.63 -3.46
C PHE A 113 26.78 11.71 -2.38
N ASN A 114 27.02 12.94 -2.80
CA ASN A 114 26.92 14.11 -1.94
C ASN A 114 25.48 14.61 -1.85
N VAL A 115 25.08 15.06 -0.66
CA VAL A 115 23.77 15.67 -0.42
C VAL A 115 23.93 17.19 -0.45
N PRO A 116 23.25 17.88 -1.38
CA PRO A 116 23.29 19.33 -1.43
C PRO A 116 22.64 19.95 -0.19
N HIS A 117 23.22 21.04 0.29
CA HIS A 117 22.73 21.78 1.45
C HIS A 117 21.40 22.48 1.17
N ASP A 118 21.35 23.24 0.06
CA ASP A 118 20.26 24.19 -0.22
C ASP A 118 19.33 23.76 -1.36
N THR A 119 19.69 22.74 -2.13
CA THR A 119 18.89 22.30 -3.29
C THR A 119 18.30 20.91 -3.10
N ASP A 120 17.27 20.59 -3.88
CA ASP A 120 16.70 19.24 -3.87
C ASP A 120 17.68 18.25 -4.51
N ILE A 121 17.64 17.01 -4.03
CA ILE A 121 18.36 15.90 -4.68
C ILE A 121 17.68 15.60 -6.01
N GLU A 122 18.47 15.58 -7.08
CA GLU A 122 18.01 15.20 -8.40
C GLU A 122 17.81 13.68 -8.47
N ILE A 123 16.60 13.27 -8.87
CA ILE A 123 16.24 11.89 -9.16
C ILE A 123 15.94 11.84 -10.65
N ASP A 124 16.74 11.10 -11.41
CA ASP A 124 16.48 10.87 -12.83
C ASP A 124 15.48 9.71 -12.96
N PRO A 125 14.20 9.96 -13.28
CA PRO A 125 13.19 8.91 -13.39
C PRO A 125 13.43 7.97 -14.58
N LYS A 126 14.28 8.36 -15.54
CA LYS A 126 14.60 7.54 -16.73
C LYS A 126 15.70 6.52 -16.44
N LYS A 127 16.48 6.72 -15.38
CA LYS A 127 17.49 5.76 -14.92
C LYS A 127 16.88 4.89 -13.83
N HIS A 128 16.54 3.65 -14.15
CA HIS A 128 16.03 2.70 -13.17
C HIS A 128 17.14 2.18 -12.24
N GLU A 129 17.52 3.00 -11.26
CA GLU A 129 18.46 2.61 -10.19
C GLU A 129 17.71 2.31 -8.88
N TRP A 130 18.12 1.24 -8.18
CA TRP A 130 17.50 0.85 -6.91
C TRP A 130 17.61 1.94 -5.83
N ILE A 131 18.68 2.74 -5.86
CA ILE A 131 18.88 3.85 -4.92
C ILE A 131 17.91 5.03 -5.13
N ASN A 132 17.16 5.07 -6.24
CA ASN A 132 16.17 6.13 -6.45
C ASN A 132 15.06 6.09 -5.40
N TYR A 133 14.69 4.91 -4.90
CA TYR A 133 13.75 4.77 -3.79
C TYR A 133 14.33 5.34 -2.48
N PHE A 134 15.64 5.19 -2.26
CA PHE A 134 16.31 5.83 -1.13
C PHE A 134 16.31 7.36 -1.29
N LYS A 135 16.73 7.84 -2.47
CA LYS A 135 16.75 9.28 -2.79
C LYS A 135 15.38 9.92 -2.67
N ALA A 136 14.31 9.20 -2.99
CA ALA A 136 12.94 9.66 -2.80
C ALA A 136 12.67 9.96 -1.33
N GLY A 137 12.87 8.98 -0.43
CA GLY A 137 12.68 9.16 1.01
C GLY A 137 13.61 10.22 1.60
N LEU A 138 14.85 10.29 1.13
CA LEU A 138 15.82 11.34 1.50
C LEU A 138 15.35 12.73 1.06
N SER A 139 14.86 12.88 -0.17
CA SER A 139 14.35 14.15 -0.69
C SER A 139 13.17 14.67 0.15
N GLY A 140 12.22 13.79 0.47
CA GLY A 140 11.14 14.13 1.39
C GLY A 140 11.67 14.58 2.75
N ALA A 141 12.50 13.74 3.39
CA ALA A 141 13.07 14.02 4.71
C ALA A 141 13.83 15.36 4.77
N LEU A 142 14.65 15.66 3.77
CA LEU A 142 15.39 16.92 3.72
C LEU A 142 14.47 18.14 3.60
N LYS A 143 13.40 18.06 2.81
CA LYS A 143 12.41 19.15 2.70
C LYS A 143 11.73 19.42 4.04
N PHE A 144 11.35 18.36 4.74
CA PHE A 144 10.78 18.47 6.08
C PHE A 144 11.78 19.09 7.07
N LEU A 145 13.01 18.56 7.12
CA LEU A 145 14.04 19.04 8.03
C LEU A 145 14.42 20.50 7.78
N ARG A 146 14.50 20.95 6.52
CA ARG A 146 14.77 22.36 6.18
C ARG A 146 13.65 23.29 6.65
N LYS A 147 12.40 22.83 6.64
CA LYS A 147 11.26 23.61 7.13
C LYS A 147 11.26 23.72 8.67
N GLU A 148 11.59 22.63 9.36
CA GLU A 148 11.59 22.56 10.83
C GLU A 148 12.88 23.12 11.46
N ARG A 149 13.97 23.27 10.70
CA ARG A 149 15.27 23.81 11.17
C ARG A 149 15.67 25.06 10.39
N PRO A 150 15.16 26.24 10.77
CA PRO A 150 15.51 27.51 10.12
C PRO A 150 17.00 27.86 10.25
N ASP A 151 17.68 27.28 11.24
CA ASP A 151 19.08 27.53 11.57
C ASP A 151 20.07 27.04 10.48
N GLY A 152 19.59 26.35 9.45
CA GLY A 152 20.39 25.93 8.31
C GLY A 152 21.43 24.86 8.66
N ALA A 153 21.17 24.01 9.66
CA ALA A 153 22.06 22.91 10.00
C ALA A 153 22.11 21.89 8.85
N ALA A 154 23.33 21.64 8.34
CA ALA A 154 23.55 20.67 7.28
C ALA A 154 23.09 19.26 7.70
N PRO A 155 22.52 18.48 6.76
CA PRO A 155 22.19 17.09 7.03
C PRO A 155 23.44 16.28 7.38
N VAL A 156 23.29 15.23 8.19
CA VAL A 156 24.41 14.38 8.59
C VAL A 156 24.81 13.38 7.50
N SER A 157 26.09 13.00 7.48
CA SER A 157 26.59 11.94 6.62
C SER A 157 26.12 10.57 7.14
N MET A 158 25.85 9.64 6.23
CA MET A 158 25.35 8.31 6.58
C MET A 158 26.05 7.22 5.78
N GLU A 159 26.41 6.14 6.47
CA GLU A 159 26.78 4.86 5.85
C GLU A 159 25.66 3.86 6.11
N ILE A 160 25.16 3.25 5.04
CA ILE A 160 23.92 2.48 5.05
C ILE A 160 24.18 1.12 4.43
N LEU A 161 23.73 0.06 5.10
CA LEU A 161 23.57 -1.26 4.50
C LEU A 161 22.09 -1.65 4.53
N VAL A 162 21.57 -2.01 3.36
CA VAL A 162 20.16 -2.37 3.16
C VAL A 162 20.01 -3.86 2.97
N ASP A 163 19.02 -4.44 3.65
CA ASP A 163 18.49 -5.77 3.38
C ASP A 163 16.97 -5.66 3.21
N GLY A 164 16.45 -6.18 2.10
CA GLY A 164 15.01 -6.21 1.81
C GLY A 164 14.61 -7.57 1.24
N ASN A 165 13.60 -8.20 1.85
CA ASN A 165 12.97 -9.43 1.34
C ASN A 165 11.53 -9.18 0.83
N VAL A 166 11.12 -7.92 0.75
CA VAL A 166 9.87 -7.53 0.08
C VAL A 166 9.96 -7.85 -1.42
N PRO A 167 8.90 -8.41 -2.02
CA PRO A 167 8.80 -8.48 -3.48
C PRO A 167 9.04 -7.11 -4.12
N PRO A 168 9.69 -7.02 -5.31
CA PRO A 168 10.11 -5.75 -5.93
C PRO A 168 9.01 -4.69 -6.12
N ARG A 169 7.73 -5.09 -6.04
CA ARG A 169 6.55 -4.25 -6.26
C ARG A 169 6.00 -3.57 -5.00
N TRP A 170 6.64 -3.76 -3.84
CA TRP A 170 6.23 -3.17 -2.56
C TRP A 170 7.17 -2.01 -2.17
N CYS A 171 7.28 -1.03 -3.07
CA CYS A 171 8.23 0.09 -2.96
C CYS A 171 8.01 1.01 -1.75
N ALA A 172 6.77 1.09 -1.23
CA ALA A 172 6.44 1.91 -0.07
C ALA A 172 7.25 1.56 1.16
N ALA A 173 7.52 0.26 1.40
CA ALA A 173 8.35 -0.20 2.50
C ALA A 173 9.75 0.40 2.45
N PHE A 174 10.35 0.42 1.26
CA PHE A 174 11.69 0.96 1.04
C PHE A 174 11.72 2.48 1.25
N VAL A 175 10.73 3.21 0.72
CA VAL A 175 10.64 4.66 0.87
C VAL A 175 10.38 5.06 2.32
N CYS A 176 9.47 4.38 3.03
CA CYS A 176 9.22 4.58 4.45
C CYS A 176 10.46 4.30 5.30
N ALA A 177 11.18 3.20 5.05
CA ALA A 177 12.43 2.89 5.76
C ALA A 177 13.51 3.96 5.51
N SER A 178 13.64 4.44 4.27
CA SER A 178 14.60 5.48 3.88
C SER A 178 14.30 6.81 4.58
N ALA A 179 13.05 7.24 4.52
CA ALA A 179 12.56 8.44 5.18
C ALA A 179 12.80 8.38 6.71
N LEU A 180 12.44 7.26 7.34
CA LEU A 180 12.65 7.04 8.77
C LEU A 180 14.14 7.07 9.14
N ALA A 181 15.00 6.42 8.33
CA ALA A 181 16.44 6.39 8.53
C ALA A 181 17.04 7.80 8.52
N VAL A 182 16.71 8.60 7.51
CA VAL A 182 17.24 9.97 7.38
C VAL A 182 16.78 10.85 8.54
N MET A 183 15.51 10.78 8.89
CA MET A 183 14.96 11.58 9.98
C MET A 183 15.59 11.20 11.34
N LYS A 184 15.74 9.90 11.62
CA LYS A 184 16.40 9.41 12.85
C LYS A 184 17.89 9.80 12.88
N ALA A 185 18.60 9.67 11.76
CA ALA A 185 20.02 10.04 11.67
C ALA A 185 20.25 11.52 11.99
N ASN A 186 19.33 12.39 11.56
CA ASN A 186 19.37 13.81 11.86
C ASN A 186 18.85 14.15 13.27
N ASN A 187 18.68 13.18 14.17
CA ASN A 187 18.21 13.37 15.54
C ASN A 187 16.82 14.03 15.64
N HIS A 188 15.90 13.63 14.77
CA HIS A 188 14.49 14.05 14.84
C HIS A 188 13.61 12.88 15.27
N ASN A 189 12.75 13.10 16.27
CA ASN A 189 11.75 12.12 16.67
C ASN A 189 10.59 12.18 15.68
N VAL A 190 10.35 11.10 14.96
CA VAL A 190 9.41 11.08 13.83
C VAL A 190 8.04 10.64 14.31
N SER A 191 7.03 11.50 14.16
CA SER A 191 5.64 11.04 14.31
C SER A 191 5.26 10.16 13.13
N LYS A 192 4.37 9.18 13.35
CA LYS A 192 3.86 8.32 12.28
C LYS A 192 3.16 9.14 11.17
N GLN A 193 2.50 10.23 11.54
CA GLN A 193 1.88 11.13 10.56
C GLN A 193 2.92 11.88 9.73
N ASP A 194 3.97 12.42 10.36
CA ASP A 194 5.04 13.08 9.61
C ASP A 194 5.70 12.10 8.63
N LEU A 195 5.96 10.86 9.07
CA LEU A 195 6.52 9.82 8.20
C LEU A 195 5.61 9.49 7.01
N LEU A 196 4.29 9.45 7.24
CA LEU A 196 3.31 9.20 6.19
C LEU A 196 3.31 10.34 5.16
N ASP A 197 3.17 11.58 5.62
CA ASP A 197 3.12 12.76 4.75
C ASP A 197 4.41 12.85 3.92
N LEU A 198 5.55 12.55 4.56
CA LEU A 198 6.85 12.45 3.90
C LEU A 198 6.87 11.40 2.80
N ALA A 199 6.45 10.17 3.12
CA ALA A 199 6.54 9.04 2.22
C ALA A 199 5.59 9.19 1.03
N VAL A 200 4.39 9.74 1.24
CA VAL A 200 3.42 10.04 0.18
C VAL A 200 3.97 11.06 -0.81
N VAL A 201 4.59 12.14 -0.31
CA VAL A 201 5.21 13.15 -1.18
C VAL A 201 6.44 12.59 -1.90
N SER A 202 7.22 11.76 -1.20
CA SER A 202 8.45 11.16 -1.73
C SER A 202 8.20 10.20 -2.89
N GLU A 203 7.17 9.35 -2.82
CA GLU A 203 6.86 8.41 -3.91
C GLU A 203 6.46 9.10 -5.21
N ARG A 204 5.88 10.31 -5.13
CA ARG A 204 5.58 11.11 -6.32
C ARG A 204 6.84 11.53 -7.07
N ALA A 205 7.97 11.70 -6.36
CA ALA A 205 9.25 12.07 -6.97
C ALA A 205 9.85 10.95 -7.84
N VAL A 206 9.44 9.70 -7.66
CA VAL A 206 9.80 8.55 -8.52
C VAL A 206 8.71 8.19 -9.53
N GLY A 207 7.70 9.06 -9.69
CA GLY A 207 6.62 8.91 -10.68
C GLY A 207 5.45 8.03 -10.24
N VAL A 208 5.31 7.74 -8.94
CA VAL A 208 4.20 6.93 -8.40
C VAL A 208 3.20 7.82 -7.67
N TYR A 209 1.99 7.95 -8.21
CA TYR A 209 0.90 8.76 -7.64
C TYR A 209 -0.05 7.91 -6.78
N SER A 210 0.43 7.37 -5.66
CA SER A 210 -0.37 6.55 -4.73
C SER A 210 -1.27 7.39 -3.80
N GLY A 211 -2.40 6.84 -3.36
CA GLY A 211 -3.37 7.46 -2.45
C GLY A 211 -3.00 7.49 -0.96
N GLY A 212 -1.84 6.95 -0.57
CA GLY A 212 -1.34 6.95 0.82
C GLY A 212 -1.63 5.68 1.62
N MET A 213 -2.44 4.76 1.08
CA MET A 213 -2.76 3.46 1.71
C MET A 213 -1.50 2.64 2.01
N ASP A 214 -0.59 2.54 1.05
CA ASP A 214 0.58 1.65 1.14
C ASP A 214 1.52 2.08 2.26
N GLN A 215 1.80 3.38 2.32
CA GLN A 215 2.60 4.03 3.34
C GLN A 215 1.91 3.91 4.70
N ALA A 216 0.60 4.18 4.76
CA ALA A 216 -0.18 4.05 5.99
C ALA A 216 -0.10 2.63 6.57
N ALA A 217 -0.32 1.62 5.74
CA ALA A 217 -0.20 0.22 6.13
C ALA A 217 1.21 -0.12 6.63
N SER A 218 2.25 0.35 5.94
CA SER A 218 3.64 0.13 6.36
C SER A 218 3.95 0.78 7.71
N ILE A 219 3.39 1.95 8.00
CA ILE A 219 3.77 2.74 9.18
C ILE A 219 2.90 2.42 10.40
N PHE A 220 1.58 2.33 10.22
CA PHE A 220 0.63 2.32 11.32
C PHE A 220 0.16 0.92 11.73
N SER A 221 0.44 -0.13 10.95
CA SER A 221 -0.01 -1.48 11.28
C SER A 221 0.46 -1.96 12.65
N LYS A 222 -0.35 -2.81 13.27
CA LYS A 222 -0.06 -3.45 14.55
C LYS A 222 -0.34 -4.94 14.41
N ARG A 223 0.49 -5.77 15.05
CA ARG A 223 0.31 -7.22 15.06
C ARG A 223 -1.10 -7.61 15.51
N GLY A 224 -1.71 -8.57 14.84
CA GLY A 224 -3.07 -9.04 15.15
C GLY A 224 -4.22 -8.08 14.74
N PHE A 225 -3.91 -6.95 14.10
CA PHE A 225 -4.91 -5.99 13.62
C PHE A 225 -4.81 -5.78 12.10
N LEU A 226 -5.97 -5.61 11.47
CA LEU A 226 -6.06 -4.91 10.19
C LEU A 226 -6.10 -3.39 10.44
N LEU A 227 -5.67 -2.62 9.46
CA LEU A 227 -5.61 -1.17 9.55
C LEU A 227 -6.74 -0.56 8.72
N TYR A 228 -7.84 -0.17 9.38
CA TYR A 228 -8.90 0.58 8.74
C TYR A 228 -8.42 2.00 8.46
N THR A 229 -8.18 2.30 7.19
CA THR A 229 -7.57 3.55 6.73
C THR A 229 -8.62 4.41 6.09
N GLN A 230 -8.83 5.60 6.64
CA GLN A 230 -9.86 6.54 6.23
C GLN A 230 -9.22 7.76 5.59
N PHE A 231 -9.81 8.26 4.50
CA PHE A 231 -9.27 9.41 3.76
C PHE A 231 -10.17 10.66 3.84
N TYR A 232 -11.42 10.50 4.27
CA TYR A 232 -12.43 11.55 4.27
C TYR A 232 -13.16 11.62 5.63
N PRO A 233 -13.41 12.84 6.18
CA PRO A 233 -13.03 14.16 5.66
C PRO A 233 -11.55 14.51 5.88
N ALA A 234 -10.85 13.71 6.69
CA ALA A 234 -9.42 13.82 6.94
C ALA A 234 -8.83 12.41 7.10
N PHE A 235 -7.52 12.30 6.90
CA PHE A 235 -6.83 11.04 7.08
C PHE A 235 -6.91 10.55 8.53
N GLN A 236 -7.37 9.32 8.74
CA GLN A 236 -7.41 8.67 10.05
C GLN A 236 -7.15 7.17 9.91
N VAL A 237 -6.67 6.56 10.98
CA VAL A 237 -6.48 5.11 11.06
C VAL A 237 -7.11 4.54 12.32
N GLU A 238 -7.68 3.35 12.19
CA GLU A 238 -8.23 2.54 13.27
C GLU A 238 -7.70 1.11 13.17
N HIS A 239 -7.34 0.52 14.31
CA HIS A 239 -6.90 -0.87 14.39
C HIS A 239 -8.09 -1.81 14.59
N VAL A 240 -8.41 -2.62 13.59
CA VAL A 240 -9.51 -3.61 13.63
C VAL A 240 -8.94 -4.96 14.03
N PRO A 241 -9.28 -5.52 15.20
CA PRO A 241 -8.69 -6.77 15.66
C PRO A 241 -9.11 -7.93 14.74
N ILE A 242 -8.21 -8.87 14.51
CA ILE A 242 -8.57 -10.19 13.97
C ILE A 242 -8.94 -11.08 15.15
N PRO A 243 -10.22 -11.43 15.36
CA PRO A 243 -10.59 -12.27 16.48
C PRO A 243 -10.07 -13.69 16.30
N THR A 244 -9.94 -14.40 17.42
CA THR A 244 -9.56 -15.83 17.39
C THR A 244 -10.59 -16.65 16.62
N ALA A 245 -10.16 -17.77 16.06
CA ALA A 245 -11.01 -18.71 15.31
C ALA A 245 -10.66 -20.15 15.73
N ALA A 246 -11.46 -21.14 15.29
CA ALA A 246 -11.15 -22.55 15.55
C ALA A 246 -9.84 -22.96 14.86
N ASP A 247 -9.70 -22.59 13.59
CA ASP A 247 -8.43 -22.62 12.85
C ASP A 247 -7.85 -21.21 12.82
N GLU A 248 -6.55 -21.11 13.04
CA GLU A 248 -5.86 -19.82 12.97
C GLU A 248 -5.92 -19.24 11.54
N ILE A 249 -6.27 -17.95 11.43
CA ILE A 249 -6.39 -17.25 10.15
C ILE A 249 -5.00 -16.79 9.71
N THR A 250 -4.61 -17.19 8.51
CA THR A 250 -3.35 -16.78 7.86
C THR A 250 -3.65 -16.16 6.50
N PHE A 251 -2.79 -15.24 6.07
CA PHE A 251 -2.82 -14.68 4.72
C PHE A 251 -1.65 -15.19 3.91
N LEU A 252 -1.93 -15.64 2.69
CA LEU A 252 -0.91 -16.00 1.69
C LEU A 252 -1.02 -15.00 0.55
N MET A 253 0.10 -14.39 0.18
CA MET A 253 0.19 -13.54 -1.00
C MET A 253 0.96 -14.29 -2.08
N ALA A 254 0.42 -14.36 -3.30
CA ALA A 254 1.05 -15.04 -4.42
C ALA A 254 1.24 -14.07 -5.61
N GLN A 255 2.46 -14.02 -6.15
CA GLN A 255 2.80 -13.20 -7.31
C GLN A 255 2.39 -13.90 -8.60
N SER A 256 1.74 -13.20 -9.52
CA SER A 256 1.51 -13.68 -10.90
C SER A 256 2.74 -13.60 -11.79
N PHE A 257 3.79 -12.87 -11.36
CA PHE A 257 4.92 -12.46 -12.19
C PHE A 257 4.56 -11.65 -13.46
N VAL A 258 3.28 -11.35 -13.68
CA VAL A 258 2.83 -10.45 -14.73
C VAL A 258 3.09 -9.02 -14.31
N THR A 259 3.88 -8.33 -15.13
CA THR A 259 4.19 -6.93 -14.88
C THR A 259 3.09 -6.02 -15.38
N SER A 260 2.30 -5.49 -14.44
CA SER A 260 1.48 -4.31 -14.70
C SER A 260 2.42 -3.13 -14.95
N ASN A 261 2.63 -2.79 -16.22
CA ASN A 261 3.41 -1.62 -16.63
C ASN A 261 2.54 -0.38 -16.47
N LYS A 262 2.49 0.11 -15.23
CA LYS A 262 1.58 1.17 -14.79
C LYS A 262 1.75 2.47 -15.58
N ALA A 263 2.94 2.80 -16.05
CA ALA A 263 3.19 4.04 -16.78
C ALA A 263 2.69 3.95 -18.24
N ASP A 264 3.05 2.89 -18.96
CA ASP A 264 2.74 2.78 -20.39
C ASP A 264 1.27 2.43 -20.64
N THR A 265 0.67 1.67 -19.72
CA THR A 265 -0.75 1.27 -19.82
C THR A 265 -1.68 2.21 -19.07
N ALA A 266 -1.16 3.14 -18.25
CA ALA A 266 -1.95 4.08 -17.45
C ALA A 266 -3.10 4.71 -18.24
N PRO A 267 -2.88 5.28 -19.46
CA PRO A 267 -3.94 5.95 -20.21
C PRO A 267 -5.14 5.06 -20.55
N ARG A 268 -4.96 3.73 -20.58
CA ARG A 268 -6.00 2.73 -20.87
C ARG A 268 -6.45 1.94 -19.64
N HIS A 269 -5.67 1.96 -18.57
CA HIS A 269 -5.89 1.22 -17.33
C HIS A 269 -6.08 2.19 -16.15
N TYR A 270 -5.06 2.35 -15.30
CA TYR A 270 -5.17 3.05 -14.03
C TYR A 270 -5.72 4.48 -14.15
N ASN A 271 -5.17 5.30 -15.04
CA ASN A 271 -5.59 6.69 -15.21
C ASN A 271 -7.00 6.79 -15.81
N LEU A 272 -7.34 5.88 -16.73
CA LEU A 272 -8.69 5.79 -17.27
C LEU A 272 -9.70 5.51 -16.14
N ARG A 273 -9.39 4.60 -15.21
CA ARG A 273 -10.27 4.29 -14.07
C ARG A 273 -10.47 5.49 -13.15
N VAL A 274 -9.40 6.23 -12.85
CA VAL A 274 -9.49 7.49 -12.09
C VAL A 274 -10.41 8.49 -12.78
N ALA A 275 -10.23 8.69 -14.09
CA ALA A 275 -11.07 9.58 -14.89
C ALA A 275 -12.54 9.13 -14.93
N GLU A 276 -12.80 7.83 -15.14
CA GLU A 276 -14.15 7.25 -15.15
C GLU A 276 -14.88 7.47 -13.82
N CYS A 277 -14.20 7.29 -12.68
CA CYS A 277 -14.76 7.55 -11.35
C CYS A 277 -15.07 9.03 -11.13
N THR A 278 -14.17 9.94 -11.51
CA THR A 278 -14.39 11.39 -11.41
C THR A 278 -15.53 11.85 -12.31
N LEU A 279 -15.56 11.39 -13.58
CA LEU A 279 -16.63 11.71 -14.53
C LEU A 279 -17.99 11.22 -14.00
N SER A 280 -18.02 10.02 -13.41
CA SER A 280 -19.23 9.50 -12.76
C SER A 280 -19.70 10.42 -11.64
N ALA A 281 -18.79 10.85 -10.76
CA ALA A 281 -19.12 11.73 -9.63
C ALA A 281 -19.70 13.09 -10.09
N VAL A 282 -19.11 13.73 -11.10
CA VAL A 282 -19.58 15.05 -11.57
C VAL A 282 -20.88 14.96 -12.37
N ILE A 283 -21.10 13.89 -13.14
CA ILE A 283 -22.36 13.66 -13.86
C ILE A 283 -23.49 13.35 -12.87
N LEU A 284 -23.22 12.49 -11.87
CA LEU A 284 -24.16 12.24 -10.78
C LEU A 284 -24.52 13.56 -10.08
N ALA A 285 -23.54 14.35 -9.67
CA ALA A 285 -23.78 15.63 -9.02
C ALA A 285 -24.66 16.56 -9.87
N LYS A 286 -24.38 16.69 -11.17
CA LYS A 286 -25.21 17.47 -12.10
C LYS A 286 -26.66 16.97 -12.15
N SER A 287 -26.87 15.65 -12.24
CA SER A 287 -28.22 15.06 -12.30
C SER A 287 -29.05 15.27 -11.03
N PHE A 288 -28.39 15.44 -9.88
CA PHE A 288 -29.01 15.72 -8.59
C PHE A 288 -29.00 17.22 -8.23
N ASP A 289 -28.68 18.13 -9.17
CA ASP A 289 -28.53 19.57 -8.94
C ASP A 289 -27.62 19.89 -7.73
N LEU A 290 -26.45 19.26 -7.70
CA LEU A 290 -25.43 19.44 -6.68
C LEU A 290 -24.19 20.16 -7.25
N THR A 291 -23.64 21.06 -6.44
CA THR A 291 -22.31 21.64 -6.70
C THR A 291 -21.29 20.92 -5.84
N LEU A 292 -20.33 20.22 -6.46
CA LEU A 292 -19.25 19.57 -5.72
C LEU A 292 -18.13 20.57 -5.41
N PRO A 293 -17.72 20.74 -4.14
CA PRO A 293 -16.49 21.43 -3.82
C PRO A 293 -15.29 20.61 -4.30
N LYS A 294 -14.16 21.26 -4.59
CA LYS A 294 -12.92 20.52 -4.88
C LYS A 294 -12.42 19.78 -3.63
N ASP A 295 -12.05 18.53 -3.80
CA ASP A 295 -11.45 17.69 -2.76
C ASP A 295 -9.99 17.34 -3.06
N ASN A 296 -9.39 16.49 -2.22
CA ASN A 296 -7.99 16.09 -2.31
C ASN A 296 -7.74 14.90 -3.27
N SER A 297 -8.74 14.45 -4.04
CA SER A 297 -8.56 13.42 -5.05
C SER A 297 -7.73 13.92 -6.24
N SER A 298 -7.23 13.00 -7.07
CA SER A 298 -6.31 13.31 -8.18
C SER A 298 -6.85 14.33 -9.19
N LEU A 299 -8.18 14.35 -9.40
CA LEU A 299 -8.85 15.29 -10.32
C LEU A 299 -9.73 16.30 -9.58
N GLY A 300 -9.67 16.32 -8.24
CA GLY A 300 -10.40 17.25 -7.38
C GLY A 300 -11.89 16.94 -7.19
N TYR A 301 -12.40 15.84 -7.75
CA TYR A 301 -13.78 15.40 -7.55
C TYR A 301 -13.83 13.87 -7.39
N SER A 302 -14.38 13.43 -6.26
CA SER A 302 -14.49 12.03 -5.88
C SER A 302 -15.94 11.56 -5.71
N LEU A 303 -16.14 10.26 -5.81
CA LEU A 303 -17.43 9.61 -5.53
C LEU A 303 -17.86 9.80 -4.06
N ARG A 304 -16.92 9.80 -3.11
CA ARG A 304 -17.20 10.06 -1.69
C ARG A 304 -17.73 11.48 -1.46
N ASN A 305 -17.17 12.47 -2.15
CA ASN A 305 -17.64 13.85 -2.08
C ASN A 305 -19.06 13.99 -2.64
N PHE A 306 -19.35 13.35 -3.79
CA PHE A 306 -20.73 13.26 -4.29
C PHE A 306 -21.69 12.66 -3.26
N GLN A 307 -21.34 11.51 -2.67
CA GLN A 307 -22.16 10.90 -1.62
C GLN A 307 -22.40 11.89 -0.47
N ASN A 308 -21.36 12.56 0.03
CA ASN A 308 -21.50 13.52 1.11
C ASN A 308 -22.44 14.67 0.75
N GLN A 309 -22.32 15.26 -0.45
CA GLN A 309 -23.21 16.34 -0.89
C GLN A 309 -24.65 15.88 -1.04
N LEU A 310 -24.88 14.68 -1.60
CA LEU A 310 -26.23 14.12 -1.73
C LEU A 310 -26.87 13.89 -0.36
N MET A 311 -26.15 13.23 0.56
CA MET A 311 -26.63 12.99 1.92
C MET A 311 -26.87 14.30 2.68
N THR A 312 -26.08 15.35 2.43
CA THR A 312 -26.30 16.68 2.99
C THR A 312 -27.61 17.28 2.49
N LYS A 313 -27.85 17.25 1.18
CA LYS A 313 -29.09 17.77 0.56
C LYS A 313 -30.33 17.03 1.05
N GLU A 314 -30.22 15.72 1.25
CA GLU A 314 -31.33 14.87 1.74
C GLU A 314 -31.51 14.92 3.26
N GLY A 315 -30.60 15.55 4.02
CA GLY A 315 -30.66 15.57 5.49
C GLY A 315 -30.29 14.23 6.15
N ARG A 316 -29.53 13.40 5.45
CA ARG A 316 -29.21 11.99 5.80
C ARG A 316 -27.75 11.75 6.19
N LEU A 317 -26.98 12.81 6.44
CA LEU A 317 -25.59 12.68 6.90
C LEU A 317 -25.44 11.88 8.21
N GLY A 318 -26.48 11.85 9.04
CA GLY A 318 -26.49 11.08 10.30
C GLY A 318 -26.80 9.60 10.13
N ASP A 319 -27.21 9.15 8.94
CA ASP A 319 -27.49 7.74 8.67
C ASP A 319 -26.19 6.93 8.75
N PRO A 320 -26.24 5.65 9.18
CA PRO A 320 -25.14 4.70 9.01
C PRO A 320 -24.57 4.72 7.59
N LEU A 321 -23.25 4.64 7.49
CA LEU A 321 -22.53 4.81 6.23
C LEU A 321 -22.96 3.78 5.18
N GLU A 322 -23.30 2.57 5.63
CA GLU A 322 -23.85 1.47 4.85
C GLU A 322 -25.12 1.90 4.08
N TYR A 323 -26.07 2.55 4.77
CA TYR A 323 -27.32 3.01 4.16
C TYR A 323 -27.12 4.20 3.23
N GLN A 324 -26.15 5.07 3.54
CA GLN A 324 -25.76 6.14 2.64
C GLN A 324 -25.18 5.56 1.33
N ILE A 325 -24.33 4.52 1.44
CA ILE A 325 -23.75 3.84 0.29
C ILE A 325 -24.83 3.14 -0.54
N ASP A 326 -25.78 2.43 0.08
CA ASP A 326 -26.88 1.79 -0.62
C ASP A 326 -27.71 2.79 -1.43
N SER A 327 -27.88 4.01 -0.90
CA SER A 327 -28.60 5.08 -1.58
C SER A 327 -27.90 5.57 -2.84
N VAL A 328 -26.57 5.75 -2.80
CA VAL A 328 -25.80 6.14 -4.00
C VAL A 328 -25.62 5.00 -5.00
N ILE A 329 -25.66 3.74 -4.55
CA ILE A 329 -25.72 2.59 -5.45
C ILE A 329 -27.01 2.64 -6.28
N GLN A 330 -28.15 2.88 -5.63
CA GLN A 330 -29.43 3.01 -6.33
C GLN A 330 -29.41 4.19 -7.32
N ALA A 331 -28.90 5.35 -6.90
CA ALA A 331 -28.75 6.52 -7.76
C ALA A 331 -27.93 6.23 -9.04
N VAL A 332 -26.85 5.46 -8.92
CA VAL A 332 -26.05 5.02 -10.08
C VAL A 332 -26.82 4.08 -10.99
N GLN A 333 -27.59 3.14 -10.44
CA GLN A 333 -28.37 2.19 -11.22
C GLN A 333 -29.48 2.89 -12.00
N ASP A 334 -30.09 3.92 -11.41
CA ASP A 334 -31.18 4.68 -12.03
C ASP A 334 -30.67 5.61 -13.13
N LEU A 335 -29.55 6.30 -12.90
CA LEU A 335 -29.02 7.28 -13.85
C LEU A 335 -28.26 6.62 -15.01
N PHE A 336 -27.35 5.70 -14.70
CA PHE A 336 -26.47 5.13 -15.71
C PHE A 336 -27.02 3.80 -16.23
N THR A 337 -27.78 3.87 -17.32
CA THR A 337 -28.44 2.72 -17.94
C THR A 337 -27.64 2.09 -19.09
N LYS A 338 -26.63 2.78 -19.65
CA LYS A 338 -25.80 2.29 -20.76
C LYS A 338 -24.64 1.43 -20.25
N GLU A 339 -24.77 0.10 -20.37
CA GLU A 339 -23.75 -0.84 -19.90
C GLU A 339 -22.50 -0.88 -20.79
N GLU A 340 -22.62 -0.46 -22.04
CA GLU A 340 -21.51 -0.27 -22.99
C GLU A 340 -20.65 0.98 -22.69
N GLY A 341 -21.04 1.79 -21.70
CA GLY A 341 -20.37 3.04 -21.35
C GLY A 341 -20.88 4.24 -22.15
N TYR A 342 -20.19 5.38 -22.06
CA TYR A 342 -20.59 6.66 -22.65
C TYR A 342 -19.48 7.27 -23.49
N THR A 343 -19.80 7.94 -24.61
CA THR A 343 -18.82 8.72 -25.38
C THR A 343 -18.56 10.09 -24.75
N ARG A 344 -17.54 10.81 -25.23
CA ARG A 344 -17.26 12.19 -24.81
C ARG A 344 -18.44 13.12 -25.08
N GLU A 345 -19.09 12.96 -26.22
CA GLU A 345 -20.26 13.75 -26.64
C GLU A 345 -21.45 13.50 -25.71
N GLU A 346 -21.72 12.24 -25.39
CA GLU A 346 -22.80 11.86 -24.48
C GLU A 346 -22.54 12.42 -23.06
N MET A 347 -21.31 12.32 -22.56
CA MET A 347 -20.94 12.89 -21.25
C MET A 347 -21.01 14.42 -21.24
N ALA A 348 -20.55 15.08 -22.30
CA ALA A 348 -20.61 16.53 -22.43
C ALA A 348 -22.08 17.02 -22.45
N GLN A 349 -22.96 16.30 -23.14
CA GLN A 349 -24.39 16.54 -23.12
C GLN A 349 -25.00 16.36 -21.72
N LEU A 350 -24.65 15.31 -20.98
CA LEU A 350 -25.12 15.10 -19.61
C LEU A 350 -24.67 16.22 -18.64
N LEU A 351 -23.52 16.81 -18.90
CA LEU A 351 -22.96 17.91 -18.10
C LEU A 351 -23.43 19.29 -18.54
N ASP A 352 -24.09 19.40 -19.69
CA ASP A 352 -24.46 20.67 -20.34
C ASP A 352 -23.22 21.55 -20.61
N ILE A 353 -22.18 20.94 -21.19
CA ILE A 353 -20.92 21.59 -21.59
C ILE A 353 -20.46 21.10 -22.97
N THR A 354 -19.45 21.74 -23.54
CA THR A 354 -18.82 21.26 -24.78
C THR A 354 -17.78 20.18 -24.52
N VAL A 355 -17.47 19.35 -25.53
CA VAL A 355 -16.41 18.33 -25.43
C VAL A 355 -15.04 18.96 -25.09
N PRO A 356 -14.59 20.07 -25.71
CA PRO A 356 -13.34 20.71 -25.31
C PRO A 356 -13.31 21.17 -23.85
N GLU A 357 -14.44 21.62 -23.29
CA GLU A 357 -14.53 21.96 -21.87
C GLU A 357 -14.46 20.74 -20.98
N LEU A 358 -15.10 19.63 -21.36
CA LEU A 358 -15.01 18.35 -20.65
C LEU A 358 -13.55 17.87 -20.60
N GLU A 359 -12.86 17.91 -21.75
CA GLU A 359 -11.46 17.49 -21.83
C GLU A 359 -10.55 18.38 -21.00
N SER A 360 -10.70 19.70 -21.13
CA SER A 360 -9.91 20.68 -20.39
C SER A 360 -10.12 20.54 -18.87
N LYS A 361 -11.35 20.34 -18.41
CA LYS A 361 -11.68 20.30 -16.97
C LYS A 361 -11.33 18.97 -16.32
N PHE A 362 -11.57 17.84 -16.98
CA PHE A 362 -11.57 16.53 -16.33
C PHE A 362 -10.57 15.53 -16.90
N LEU A 363 -10.00 15.76 -18.10
CA LEU A 363 -9.13 14.81 -18.79
C LEU A 363 -7.75 15.38 -19.15
N SER A 364 -7.44 16.62 -18.76
CA SER A 364 -6.18 17.30 -19.11
C SER A 364 -5.02 17.02 -18.16
N ALA A 365 -5.30 16.53 -16.95
CA ALA A 365 -4.27 16.28 -15.94
C ALA A 365 -3.31 15.13 -16.32
N PHE A 366 -3.78 14.17 -17.11
CA PHE A 366 -2.99 13.06 -17.63
C PHE A 366 -3.63 12.47 -18.89
N PRO A 367 -2.86 11.77 -19.75
CA PRO A 367 -3.42 11.17 -20.96
C PRO A 367 -4.46 10.09 -20.63
N VAL A 368 -5.57 10.09 -21.36
CA VAL A 368 -6.65 9.10 -21.27
C VAL A 368 -7.03 8.62 -22.68
N GLN A 369 -7.08 7.30 -22.87
CA GLN A 369 -7.36 6.64 -24.13
C GLN A 369 -8.54 5.69 -23.97
N ALA A 370 -9.71 6.16 -24.38
CA ALA A 370 -10.94 5.38 -24.42
C ALA A 370 -11.89 5.96 -25.45
N GLU A 371 -12.59 5.09 -26.17
CA GLU A 371 -13.73 5.46 -27.01
C GLU A 371 -14.99 5.63 -26.17
N ARG A 372 -15.18 4.75 -25.18
CA ARG A 372 -16.30 4.79 -24.23
C ARG A 372 -15.80 4.68 -22.80
N PHE A 373 -16.50 5.34 -21.89
CA PHE A 373 -16.22 5.41 -20.47
C PHE A 373 -17.29 4.61 -19.70
N ARG A 374 -16.90 3.57 -18.96
CA ARG A 374 -17.80 2.66 -18.24
C ARG A 374 -18.22 3.21 -16.88
N LEU A 375 -18.82 4.40 -16.89
CA LEU A 375 -19.17 5.19 -15.70
C LEU A 375 -19.95 4.38 -14.66
N ARG A 376 -20.99 3.69 -15.12
CA ARG A 376 -21.85 2.83 -14.29
C ARG A 376 -21.03 1.81 -13.51
N GLN A 377 -20.25 1.01 -14.21
CA GLN A 377 -19.53 -0.11 -13.63
C GLN A 377 -18.45 0.37 -12.66
N ARG A 378 -17.76 1.47 -12.99
CA ARG A 378 -16.71 2.01 -12.12
C ARG A 378 -17.30 2.55 -10.83
N ALA A 379 -18.40 3.31 -10.92
CA ALA A 379 -19.10 3.81 -9.74
C ALA A 379 -19.68 2.68 -8.88
N LEU A 380 -20.34 1.69 -9.50
CA LEU A 380 -20.88 0.52 -8.79
C LEU A 380 -19.79 -0.29 -8.11
N HIS A 381 -18.65 -0.52 -8.78
CA HIS A 381 -17.51 -1.16 -8.15
C HIS A 381 -17.08 -0.40 -6.90
N CYS A 382 -16.82 0.91 -7.02
CA CYS A 382 -16.32 1.70 -5.89
C CYS A 382 -17.28 1.70 -4.70
N PHE A 383 -18.58 1.93 -4.93
CA PHE A 383 -19.56 1.95 -3.85
C PHE A 383 -19.76 0.56 -3.23
N LYS A 384 -19.90 -0.50 -4.03
CA LYS A 384 -20.06 -1.87 -3.51
C LYS A 384 -18.79 -2.36 -2.82
N GLU A 385 -17.61 -1.98 -3.29
CA GLU A 385 -16.35 -2.31 -2.64
C GLU A 385 -16.23 -1.58 -1.30
N ALA A 386 -16.56 -0.29 -1.24
CA ALA A 386 -16.63 0.44 0.03
C ALA A 386 -17.61 -0.20 1.02
N ARG A 387 -18.77 -0.67 0.54
CA ARG A 387 -19.72 -1.43 1.37
C ARG A 387 -19.10 -2.73 1.90
N ARG A 388 -18.40 -3.49 1.05
CA ARG A 388 -17.70 -4.72 1.47
C ARG A 388 -16.62 -4.46 2.52
N VAL A 389 -15.92 -3.32 2.46
CA VAL A 389 -14.95 -2.93 3.51
C VAL A 389 -15.65 -2.77 4.86
N LEU A 390 -16.80 -2.08 4.90
CA LEU A 390 -17.60 -1.89 6.11
C LEU A 390 -18.11 -3.23 6.65
N ASP A 391 -18.66 -4.08 5.77
CA ASP A 391 -19.17 -5.38 6.16
C ASP A 391 -18.06 -6.30 6.70
N PHE A 392 -16.87 -6.27 6.09
CA PHE A 392 -15.70 -7.01 6.54
C PHE A 392 -15.24 -6.54 7.92
N LYS A 393 -15.10 -5.21 8.10
CA LYS A 393 -14.76 -4.58 9.38
C LYS A 393 -15.79 -4.95 10.46
N ALA A 394 -17.07 -4.79 10.18
CA ALA A 394 -18.15 -5.08 11.13
C ALA A 394 -18.17 -6.56 11.54
N CYS A 395 -17.91 -7.47 10.59
CA CYS A 395 -17.85 -8.91 10.88
C CYS A 395 -16.70 -9.25 11.86
N LEU A 396 -15.54 -8.60 11.72
CA LEU A 396 -14.41 -8.72 12.64
C LEU A 396 -14.69 -8.06 14.00
N ALA A 397 -15.10 -6.79 14.00
CA ALA A 397 -15.26 -5.99 15.22
C ALA A 397 -16.36 -6.49 16.15
N ASN A 398 -17.40 -7.15 15.62
CA ASN A 398 -18.54 -7.64 16.39
C ASN A 398 -18.33 -9.06 16.95
N ALA A 399 -17.09 -9.57 17.00
CA ALA A 399 -16.77 -10.89 17.56
C ALA A 399 -15.49 -10.84 18.42
N SER A 400 -15.52 -11.52 19.56
CA SER A 400 -14.30 -11.91 20.28
C SER A 400 -13.70 -13.21 19.73
N LYS A 401 -14.54 -14.06 19.12
CA LYS A 401 -14.17 -15.28 18.42
C LYS A 401 -15.04 -15.44 17.17
N LEU A 402 -14.43 -15.71 16.03
CA LEU A 402 -15.13 -15.96 14.77
C LEU A 402 -15.63 -17.42 14.74
N ASP A 403 -16.91 -17.57 14.46
CA ASP A 403 -17.51 -18.87 14.11
C ASP A 403 -17.31 -19.16 12.61
N GLU A 404 -17.62 -20.40 12.22
CA GLU A 404 -17.45 -20.85 10.84
C GLU A 404 -18.24 -19.99 9.84
N LYS A 405 -19.46 -19.55 10.23
CA LYS A 405 -20.33 -18.73 9.38
C LYS A 405 -19.69 -17.38 9.07
N ARG A 406 -19.13 -16.70 10.08
CA ARG A 406 -18.45 -15.42 9.92
C ARG A 406 -17.18 -15.56 9.08
N ILE A 407 -16.40 -16.63 9.28
CA ILE A 407 -15.20 -16.89 8.48
C ILE A 407 -15.56 -17.09 7.00
N HIS A 408 -16.57 -17.91 6.71
CA HIS A 408 -17.05 -18.09 5.33
C HIS A 408 -17.61 -16.80 4.75
N TYR A 409 -18.29 -15.98 5.54
CA TYR A 409 -18.77 -14.66 5.10
C TYR A 409 -17.60 -13.72 4.72
N LEU A 410 -16.56 -13.64 5.54
CA LEU A 410 -15.34 -12.89 5.21
C LEU A 410 -14.69 -13.41 3.91
N GLY A 411 -14.62 -14.74 3.75
CA GLY A 411 -14.13 -15.36 2.51
C GLY A 411 -14.97 -15.03 1.29
N GLN A 412 -16.30 -15.02 1.44
CA GLN A 412 -17.25 -14.61 0.41
C GLN A 412 -17.04 -13.15 0.00
N LEU A 413 -16.87 -12.23 0.96
CA LEU A 413 -16.61 -10.81 0.66
C LEU A 413 -15.33 -10.63 -0.18
N LEU A 414 -14.27 -11.40 0.10
CA LEU A 414 -13.05 -11.37 -0.72
C LEU A 414 -13.31 -11.87 -2.15
N ASN A 415 -14.08 -12.95 -2.31
CA ASN A 415 -14.41 -13.51 -3.62
C ASN A 415 -15.32 -12.56 -4.44
N GLU A 416 -16.26 -11.87 -3.79
CA GLU A 416 -17.10 -10.85 -4.41
C GLU A 416 -16.30 -9.61 -4.81
N SER A 417 -15.32 -9.22 -3.99
CA SER A 417 -14.35 -8.17 -4.35
C SER A 417 -13.54 -8.57 -5.59
N GLN A 418 -13.03 -9.81 -5.67
CA GLN A 418 -12.35 -10.31 -6.87
C GLN A 418 -13.24 -10.26 -8.10
N GLU A 419 -14.50 -10.71 -7.97
CA GLU A 419 -15.43 -10.71 -9.10
C GLU A 419 -15.73 -9.29 -9.59
N SER A 420 -15.93 -8.36 -8.66
CA SER A 420 -16.14 -6.96 -9.01
C SER A 420 -14.89 -6.34 -9.64
N CYS A 421 -13.68 -6.64 -9.15
CA CYS A 421 -12.43 -6.22 -9.78
C CYS A 421 -12.29 -6.78 -11.21
N ARG A 422 -12.72 -8.03 -11.43
CA ARG A 422 -12.65 -8.72 -12.72
C ARG A 422 -13.67 -8.21 -13.73
N VAL A 423 -14.93 -8.08 -13.33
CA VAL A 423 -16.05 -7.80 -14.24
C VAL A 423 -16.44 -6.33 -14.24
N ASP A 424 -16.65 -5.72 -13.07
CA ASP A 424 -17.10 -4.33 -12.98
C ASP A 424 -15.95 -3.35 -13.19
N TYR A 425 -14.76 -3.65 -12.67
CA TYR A 425 -13.60 -2.77 -12.77
C TYR A 425 -12.64 -3.12 -13.89
N GLU A 426 -12.69 -4.36 -14.40
CA GLU A 426 -11.81 -4.84 -15.46
C GLU A 426 -10.33 -4.55 -15.15
N CYS A 427 -9.92 -4.81 -13.90
CA CYS A 427 -8.55 -4.68 -13.43
C CYS A 427 -7.92 -6.02 -13.02
N SER A 428 -8.55 -7.16 -13.33
CA SER A 428 -7.91 -8.46 -13.15
C SER A 428 -7.00 -8.85 -14.33
N ALA A 429 -6.49 -10.08 -14.30
CA ALA A 429 -5.73 -10.71 -15.37
C ALA A 429 -5.95 -12.24 -15.37
N PRO A 430 -5.81 -12.94 -16.50
CA PRO A 430 -5.99 -14.39 -16.57
C PRO A 430 -5.16 -15.16 -15.54
N GLU A 431 -3.92 -14.73 -15.33
CA GLU A 431 -2.99 -15.32 -14.36
C GLU A 431 -3.46 -15.13 -12.92
N VAL A 432 -3.99 -13.94 -12.61
CA VAL A 432 -4.56 -13.61 -11.31
C VAL A 432 -5.80 -14.47 -11.05
N ASP A 433 -6.66 -14.63 -12.06
CA ASP A 433 -7.85 -15.48 -11.98
C ASP A 433 -7.51 -16.96 -11.80
N GLU A 434 -6.50 -17.48 -12.52
CA GLU A 434 -6.01 -18.85 -12.39
C GLU A 434 -5.45 -19.10 -10.98
N ILE A 435 -4.61 -18.20 -10.46
CA ILE A 435 -4.07 -18.28 -9.10
C ILE A 435 -5.22 -18.32 -8.07
N CYS A 436 -6.19 -17.42 -8.19
CA CYS A 436 -7.34 -17.39 -7.28
C CYS A 436 -8.16 -18.69 -7.35
N ALA A 437 -8.34 -19.26 -8.55
CA ALA A 437 -9.07 -20.51 -8.73
C ALA A 437 -8.34 -21.70 -8.11
N ILE A 438 -7.03 -21.82 -8.32
CA ILE A 438 -6.18 -22.88 -7.73
C ILE A 438 -6.21 -22.79 -6.21
N ALA A 439 -6.00 -21.59 -5.66
CA ALA A 439 -5.95 -21.40 -4.21
C ALA A 439 -7.29 -21.74 -3.53
N ARG A 440 -8.43 -21.32 -4.11
CA ARG A 440 -9.77 -21.71 -3.63
C ARG A 440 -9.97 -23.23 -3.63
N LYS A 441 -9.64 -23.89 -4.73
CA LYS A 441 -9.72 -25.35 -4.84
C LYS A 441 -8.85 -26.07 -3.80
N ALA A 442 -7.70 -25.50 -3.45
CA ALA A 442 -6.77 -26.06 -2.47
C ALA A 442 -7.16 -25.81 -1.00
N GLY A 443 -8.12 -24.91 -0.73
CA GLY A 443 -8.73 -24.75 0.59
C GLY A 443 -8.65 -23.35 1.21
N THR A 444 -8.50 -22.29 0.42
CA THR A 444 -8.68 -20.92 0.94
C THR A 444 -10.16 -20.61 1.15
N TRP A 445 -10.49 -19.82 2.18
CA TRP A 445 -11.84 -19.28 2.36
C TRP A 445 -12.18 -18.18 1.33
N GLY A 446 -11.20 -17.36 0.96
CA GLY A 446 -11.38 -16.29 -0.02
C GLY A 446 -10.07 -15.94 -0.73
N SER A 447 -10.18 -15.55 -2.01
CA SER A 447 -9.04 -15.22 -2.86
C SER A 447 -9.35 -14.06 -3.79
N ARG A 448 -8.48 -13.06 -3.82
CA ARG A 448 -8.60 -11.90 -4.69
C ARG A 448 -7.25 -11.32 -5.09
N LEU A 449 -7.23 -10.50 -6.13
CA LEU A 449 -6.08 -9.64 -6.46
C LEU A 449 -5.79 -8.66 -5.32
N THR A 450 -4.59 -8.08 -5.29
CA THR A 450 -4.25 -7.01 -4.33
C THR A 450 -3.30 -6.00 -4.98
N GLY A 451 -3.55 -4.72 -4.71
CA GLY A 451 -2.92 -3.61 -5.41
C GLY A 451 -3.59 -3.32 -6.76
N ALA A 452 -2.92 -2.54 -7.60
CA ALA A 452 -3.51 -1.94 -8.80
C ALA A 452 -4.03 -2.91 -9.88
N GLY A 453 -3.84 -4.22 -9.78
CA GLY A 453 -4.32 -5.17 -10.78
C GLY A 453 -3.55 -5.18 -12.11
N TRP A 454 -4.18 -5.76 -13.14
CA TRP A 454 -3.62 -6.10 -14.46
C TRP A 454 -2.33 -6.94 -14.34
N GLY A 455 -2.36 -7.94 -13.46
CA GLY A 455 -1.22 -8.72 -13.00
C GLY A 455 -0.92 -8.45 -11.52
N GLY A 456 0.36 -8.45 -11.16
CA GLY A 456 0.77 -8.17 -9.77
C GLY A 456 0.54 -9.36 -8.84
N CYS A 457 -0.05 -9.11 -7.66
CA CYS A 457 -0.20 -10.11 -6.61
C CYS A 457 -1.66 -10.44 -6.34
N THR A 458 -1.86 -11.58 -5.69
CA THR A 458 -3.12 -12.01 -5.08
C THR A 458 -2.93 -12.14 -3.57
N VAL A 459 -4.04 -12.08 -2.83
CA VAL A 459 -4.13 -12.36 -1.40
C VAL A 459 -5.19 -13.43 -1.17
N HIS A 460 -4.86 -14.36 -0.28
CA HIS A 460 -5.66 -15.52 0.05
C HIS A 460 -5.83 -15.60 1.56
N MET A 461 -7.07 -15.68 2.03
CA MET A 461 -7.39 -15.91 3.44
C MET A 461 -7.65 -17.41 3.62
N LEU A 462 -6.90 -18.07 4.49
CA LEU A 462 -6.92 -19.52 4.64
C LEU A 462 -6.62 -19.94 6.09
N PRO A 463 -7.07 -21.13 6.51
CA PRO A 463 -6.66 -21.69 7.80
C PRO A 463 -5.19 -22.06 7.76
N GLN A 464 -4.48 -21.88 8.87
CA GLN A 464 -3.06 -22.20 9.01
C GLN A 464 -2.74 -23.64 8.57
N GLY A 465 -3.63 -24.60 8.87
CA GLY A 465 -3.48 -26.01 8.47
C GLY A 465 -3.57 -26.28 6.96
N LYS A 466 -3.98 -25.29 6.13
CA LYS A 466 -4.05 -25.41 4.67
C LYS A 466 -2.92 -24.70 3.93
N VAL A 467 -2.02 -24.03 4.63
CA VAL A 467 -0.90 -23.30 4.02
C VAL A 467 -0.08 -24.20 3.09
N GLU A 468 0.37 -25.36 3.57
CA GLU A 468 1.17 -26.31 2.78
C GLU A 468 0.42 -26.81 1.53
N ALA A 469 -0.86 -27.13 1.67
CA ALA A 469 -1.69 -27.61 0.56
C ALA A 469 -1.85 -26.53 -0.53
N VAL A 470 -2.12 -25.29 -0.14
CA VAL A 470 -2.28 -24.16 -1.07
C VAL A 470 -0.95 -23.80 -1.73
N THR A 471 0.15 -23.72 -0.98
CA THR A 471 1.49 -23.48 -1.53
C THR A 471 1.89 -24.57 -2.53
N THR A 472 1.62 -25.83 -2.22
CA THR A 472 1.91 -26.97 -3.11
C THR A 472 1.08 -26.91 -4.38
N ALA A 473 -0.22 -26.59 -4.27
CA ALA A 473 -1.10 -26.44 -5.42
C ALA A 473 -0.63 -25.28 -6.33
N LEU A 474 -0.34 -24.11 -5.78
CA LEU A 474 0.18 -22.97 -6.55
C LEU A 474 1.54 -23.29 -7.21
N ARG A 475 2.44 -23.97 -6.48
CA ARG A 475 3.72 -24.43 -7.03
C ARG A 475 3.52 -25.31 -8.26
N ASN A 476 2.68 -26.32 -8.15
CA ASN A 476 2.56 -27.37 -9.18
C ASN A 476 1.62 -26.97 -10.32
N GLU A 477 0.47 -26.36 -10.00
CA GLU A 477 -0.59 -26.06 -10.97
C GLU A 477 -0.39 -24.70 -11.66
N TYR A 478 0.39 -23.77 -11.06
CA TYR A 478 0.67 -22.46 -11.65
C TYR A 478 2.17 -22.24 -11.93
N TYR A 479 3.02 -22.17 -10.90
CA TYR A 479 4.40 -21.70 -11.09
C TYR A 479 5.26 -22.63 -11.95
N LEU A 480 5.31 -23.93 -11.67
CA LEU A 480 6.10 -24.88 -12.46
C LEU A 480 5.51 -25.11 -13.87
N LYS A 481 4.23 -24.84 -14.06
CA LYS A 481 3.54 -24.94 -15.35
C LYS A 481 3.87 -23.75 -16.25
N HIS A 482 3.81 -22.53 -15.72
CA HIS A 482 4.07 -21.29 -16.47
C HIS A 482 5.55 -20.90 -16.53
N PHE A 483 6.34 -21.33 -15.54
CA PHE A 483 7.77 -21.03 -15.43
C PHE A 483 8.57 -22.31 -15.10
N PRO A 484 8.73 -23.24 -16.05
CA PRO A 484 9.41 -24.52 -15.80
C PRO A 484 10.85 -24.38 -15.27
N ASP A 485 11.54 -23.32 -15.69
CA ASP A 485 12.93 -23.02 -15.31
C ASP A 485 13.06 -22.04 -14.14
N ILE A 486 11.97 -21.83 -13.37
CA ILE A 486 12.02 -20.94 -12.21
C ILE A 486 13.04 -21.44 -11.17
N SER A 487 13.94 -20.56 -10.73
CA SER A 487 14.89 -20.90 -9.68
C SER A 487 14.18 -21.16 -8.34
N ALA A 488 14.78 -21.98 -7.48
CA ALA A 488 14.25 -22.24 -6.14
C ALA A 488 14.05 -20.95 -5.34
N GLU A 489 15.02 -20.03 -5.40
CA GLU A 489 14.95 -18.72 -4.75
C GLU A 489 13.76 -17.88 -5.27
N LYS A 490 13.57 -17.82 -6.59
CA LYS A 490 12.49 -17.02 -7.18
C LYS A 490 11.11 -17.63 -6.89
N LEU A 491 11.02 -18.96 -6.81
CA LEU A 491 9.82 -19.67 -6.44
C LEU A 491 9.45 -19.46 -4.97
N GLU A 492 10.45 -19.46 -4.08
CA GLU A 492 10.26 -19.12 -2.66
C GLU A 492 9.78 -17.67 -2.51
N GLN A 493 10.40 -16.72 -3.21
CA GLN A 493 9.98 -15.32 -3.22
C GLN A 493 8.61 -15.09 -3.90
N ALA A 494 8.09 -16.07 -4.65
CA ALA A 494 6.81 -15.95 -5.34
C ALA A 494 5.63 -15.88 -4.37
N MET A 495 5.79 -16.46 -3.18
CA MET A 495 4.74 -16.57 -2.17
C MET A 495 5.23 -16.01 -0.84
N VAL A 496 4.41 -15.17 -0.21
CA VAL A 496 4.64 -14.67 1.14
C VAL A 496 3.52 -15.18 2.02
N ILE A 497 3.86 -15.85 3.11
CA ILE A 497 2.91 -16.28 4.13
C ILE A 497 3.06 -15.35 5.32
N SER A 498 1.97 -14.72 5.73
CA SER A 498 2.02 -13.69 6.77
C SER A 498 0.76 -13.68 7.61
N LYS A 499 0.97 -13.36 8.89
CA LYS A 499 -0.05 -12.78 9.76
C LYS A 499 0.10 -11.25 9.73
N PRO A 500 -0.89 -10.46 10.18
CA PRO A 500 -0.71 -9.03 10.35
C PRO A 500 0.53 -8.72 11.19
N SER A 501 1.46 -7.99 10.61
CA SER A 501 2.72 -7.59 11.24
C SER A 501 2.61 -6.21 11.88
N ASN A 502 3.54 -5.90 12.78
CA ASN A 502 3.80 -4.53 13.19
C ASN A 502 4.27 -3.65 12.02
N GLY A 503 4.03 -2.34 12.14
CA GLY A 503 4.45 -1.31 11.20
C GLY A 503 5.94 -0.90 11.32
N SER A 504 6.25 0.36 11.03
CA SER A 504 7.62 0.87 11.07
C SER A 504 8.20 0.92 12.49
N PHE A 505 9.49 0.61 12.63
CA PHE A 505 10.24 0.60 13.89
C PHE A 505 11.65 1.16 13.71
N VAL A 506 12.21 1.73 14.78
CA VAL A 506 13.64 2.00 14.93
C VAL A 506 14.23 1.03 15.95
N ILE A 507 15.28 0.32 15.58
CA ILE A 507 15.95 -0.65 16.45
C ILE A 507 17.32 -0.09 16.86
N THR A 508 17.63 -0.11 18.15
CA THR A 508 18.87 0.45 18.74
C THR A 508 19.47 -0.48 19.81
N GLY A 509 20.61 -0.10 20.36
CA GLY A 509 21.13 -0.66 21.62
C GLY A 509 21.34 -2.18 21.59
N ALA A 510 20.82 -2.87 22.60
CA ALA A 510 21.11 -4.29 22.86
C ALA A 510 20.94 -5.22 21.65
N ALA A 511 19.91 -5.00 20.82
CA ALA A 511 19.69 -5.80 19.59
C ALA A 511 20.89 -5.77 18.63
N ILE A 512 21.55 -4.61 18.50
CA ILE A 512 22.72 -4.42 17.64
C ILE A 512 23.98 -4.92 18.36
N ASP A 513 24.09 -4.63 19.66
CA ASP A 513 25.31 -4.85 20.42
C ASP A 513 25.67 -6.33 20.65
N GLN A 514 24.66 -7.21 20.59
CA GLN A 514 24.81 -8.65 20.71
C GLN A 514 25.57 -9.29 19.54
N VAL A 515 25.69 -8.61 18.40
CA VAL A 515 26.43 -9.11 17.24
C VAL A 515 27.88 -8.67 17.34
N ALA A 516 28.81 -9.63 17.32
CA ALA A 516 30.24 -9.35 17.39
C ALA A 516 30.69 -8.39 16.28
N LEU A 517 31.64 -7.52 16.61
CA LEU A 517 32.33 -6.63 15.68
C LEU A 517 33.21 -7.41 14.72
#